data_AF-A0A4U0TVN0-F1
#
_entry.id   AF-A0A4U0TVN0-F1
#
_cell.length_a   1.000
_cell.length_b   1.000
_cell.length_c   1.000
_cell.angle_alpha   90.00
_cell.angle_beta   90.00
_cell.angle_gamma   90.00
#
_symmetry.space_group_name_H-M   'P 1'
#
loop_
_entity.id
_entity.type
_entity.pdbx_description
1 polymer ?
#
loop_
_entity_poly.entity_id
_entity_poly.type
_entity_poly.pdbx_seq_one_letter_code
_entity_poly.pdbx_strand_id
1 'polypeptide(L)'
;MSGSEETGTEGSAEWKKGGARFQNKRHSEYFDPCQETADKSLRCLRRNGGDRQMCSDFFQAYRDCKQAWMDEMKEAKRKQSKSWFS
;
A
#
# COMPACT_ATOMS: atom_id res chain seq x y z
N MET A 1 31.53 1.97 22.73
CA MET A 1 30.18 2.54 22.83
C MET A 1 29.25 1.47 22.26
N SER A 2 28.93 0.40 22.98
CA SER A 2 27.87 0.30 24.01
C SER A 2 26.62 1.10 23.62
N GLY A 3 25.59 0.37 23.20
CA GLY A 3 24.28 0.89 22.80
C GLY A 3 23.39 -0.26 22.32
N SER A 4 23.04 -1.14 23.26
CA SER A 4 21.99 -2.14 23.08
C SER A 4 20.64 -1.43 22.99
N GLU A 5 19.86 -1.66 21.93
CA GLU A 5 18.43 -1.34 21.94
C GLU A 5 17.64 -2.64 21.92
N GLU A 6 17.18 -3.01 23.11
CA GLU A 6 16.21 -4.07 23.38
C GLU A 6 14.83 -3.61 22.91
N THR A 7 14.19 -4.36 22.01
CA THR A 7 12.77 -4.15 21.63
C THR A 7 12.02 -5.49 21.63
N GLY A 8 12.04 -6.19 22.77
CA GLY A 8 11.52 -7.56 22.90
C GLY A 8 10.09 -7.71 23.46
N THR A 9 9.45 -6.66 23.97
CA THR A 9 8.21 -6.81 24.77
C THR A 9 7.04 -5.92 24.36
N GLU A 10 7.29 -4.80 23.68
CA GLU A 10 6.22 -3.86 23.28
C GLU A 10 5.47 -4.29 22.01
N GLY A 11 6.16 -4.97 21.08
CA GLY A 11 5.53 -5.48 19.84
C GLY A 11 4.44 -6.52 20.09
N SER A 12 4.52 -7.29 21.18
CA SER A 12 3.56 -8.36 21.48
C SER A 12 2.19 -7.83 21.96
N ALA A 13 2.18 -6.75 22.75
CA ALA A 13 0.94 -6.19 23.29
C ALA A 13 0.15 -5.42 22.22
N GLU A 14 0.84 -4.66 21.37
CA GLU A 14 0.23 -3.96 20.23
C GLU A 14 -0.26 -4.96 19.17
N TRP A 15 0.51 -6.01 18.90
CA TRP A 15 0.10 -7.12 18.03
C TRP A 15 -1.09 -7.89 18.58
N LYS A 16 -1.20 -8.10 19.89
CA LYS A 16 -2.39 -8.73 20.50
C LYS A 16 -3.66 -7.91 20.32
N LYS A 17 -3.58 -6.58 20.28
CA LYS A 17 -4.73 -5.69 20.05
C LYS A 17 -5.14 -5.65 18.58
N GLY A 18 -4.19 -5.67 17.65
CA GLY A 18 -4.45 -5.49 16.21
C GLY A 18 -4.40 -6.75 15.35
N GLY A 19 -3.82 -7.85 15.86
CA GLY A 19 -3.43 -9.03 15.07
C GLY A 19 -4.61 -9.86 14.57
N ALA A 20 -5.68 -10.00 15.37
CA ALA A 20 -6.90 -10.68 14.94
C ALA A 20 -7.59 -9.93 13.80
N ARG A 21 -7.65 -8.59 13.89
CA ARG A 21 -8.03 -7.77 12.74
C ARG A 21 -7.07 -8.05 11.61
N PHE A 22 -5.75 -7.98 11.81
CA PHE A 22 -4.72 -8.19 10.78
C PHE A 22 -4.87 -9.47 9.96
N GLN A 23 -5.28 -10.56 10.59
CA GLN A 23 -5.45 -11.84 9.91
C GLN A 23 -6.78 -11.98 9.17
N ASN A 24 -7.85 -11.32 9.64
CA ASN A 24 -9.21 -11.55 9.16
C ASN A 24 -9.71 -10.49 8.15
N LYS A 25 -8.79 -9.80 7.49
CA LYS A 25 -9.13 -8.67 6.61
C LYS A 25 -9.45 -9.12 5.21
N ARG A 26 -10.25 -8.30 4.53
CA ARG A 26 -10.49 -8.48 3.09
C ARG A 26 -9.18 -8.23 2.35
N HIS A 27 -8.98 -8.93 1.23
CA HIS A 27 -7.75 -8.99 0.42
C HIS A 27 -7.23 -7.62 -0.12
N SER A 28 -7.85 -6.51 0.25
CA SER A 28 -7.51 -5.14 -0.17
C SER A 28 -7.52 -4.11 0.96
N GLU A 29 -7.81 -4.50 2.21
CA GLU A 29 -8.07 -3.53 3.28
C GLU A 29 -6.78 -2.83 3.78
N TYR A 30 -5.59 -3.38 3.50
CA TYR A 30 -4.28 -2.83 3.94
C TYR A 30 -3.19 -2.84 2.88
N PHE A 31 -3.47 -3.39 1.70
CA PHE A 31 -2.49 -3.46 0.63
C PHE A 31 -2.87 -2.46 -0.45
N ASP A 32 -2.24 -1.29 -0.42
CA ASP A 32 -2.20 -0.39 -1.56
C ASP A 32 -0.88 -0.64 -2.32
N PRO A 33 -0.91 -1.34 -3.48
CA PRO A 33 0.29 -1.57 -4.28
C PRO A 33 0.92 -0.27 -4.81
N CYS A 34 0.20 0.85 -4.72
CA CYS A 34 0.64 2.17 -5.16
C CYS A 34 1.10 3.07 -4.01
N GLN A 35 1.27 2.54 -2.79
CA GLN A 35 1.74 3.30 -1.64
C GLN A 35 3.08 4.02 -1.91
N GLU A 36 4.03 3.33 -2.55
CA GLU A 36 5.35 3.89 -2.87
C GLU A 36 5.27 5.09 -3.83
N THR A 37 4.41 5.04 -4.84
CA THR A 37 4.22 6.14 -5.79
C THR A 37 3.45 7.29 -5.15
N ALA A 38 2.48 6.98 -4.29
CA ALA A 38 1.80 7.98 -3.46
C ALA A 38 2.80 8.72 -2.56
N ASP A 39 3.67 8.00 -1.84
CA ASP A 39 4.67 8.59 -0.95
C ASP A 39 5.69 9.47 -1.69
N LYS A 40 6.03 9.12 -2.93
CA LYS A 40 6.87 9.99 -3.80
C LYS A 40 6.15 11.31 -4.11
N SER A 41 4.87 11.25 -4.47
CA SER A 41 4.08 12.46 -4.75
C SER A 41 3.92 13.35 -3.51
N LEU A 42 3.71 12.77 -2.33
CA LEU A 42 3.62 13.48 -1.05
C LEU A 42 4.97 14.08 -0.64
N ARG A 43 6.08 13.39 -0.90
CA ARG A 43 7.44 13.94 -0.71
C ARG A 43 7.68 15.15 -1.61
N CYS A 44 7.26 15.08 -2.87
CA CYS A 44 7.37 16.21 -3.80
C CYS A 44 6.59 17.43 -3.29
N LEU A 45 5.33 17.24 -2.87
CA LEU A 45 4.51 18.33 -2.34
C LEU A 45 5.14 18.97 -1.10
N ARG A 46 5.65 18.17 -0.16
CA ARG A 46 6.33 18.68 1.04
C ARG A 46 7.56 19.53 0.71
N ARG A 47 8.28 19.20 -0.36
CA ARG A 47 9.49 19.91 -0.78
C ARG A 47 9.20 21.19 -1.58
N ASN A 48 8.06 21.26 -2.26
CA ASN A 48 7.70 22.35 -3.17
C ASN A 48 6.55 23.22 -2.63
N GLY A 49 6.35 23.26 -1.31
CA GLY A 49 5.31 24.10 -0.69
C GLY A 49 3.88 23.75 -1.09
N GLY A 50 3.65 22.52 -1.57
CA GLY A 50 2.35 22.06 -2.06
C GLY A 50 2.06 22.40 -3.53
N ASP A 51 3.04 22.91 -4.29
CA ASP A 51 2.84 23.14 -5.72
C ASP A 51 2.65 21.81 -6.47
N ARG A 52 1.45 21.65 -7.04
CA ARG A 52 1.03 20.44 -7.74
C ARG A 52 1.60 20.36 -9.16
N GLN A 53 1.88 21.49 -9.81
CA GLN A 53 2.40 21.51 -11.18
C GLN A 53 3.81 20.91 -11.22
N MET A 54 4.62 21.22 -10.21
CA MET A 54 5.97 20.66 -10.02
C MET A 54 5.99 19.14 -9.77
N CYS A 55 4.85 18.55 -9.43
CA CYS A 55 4.72 17.14 -9.03
C CYS A 55 3.87 16.30 -9.99
N SER A 56 3.54 16.82 -11.18
CA SER A 56 2.67 16.16 -12.18
C SER A 56 3.08 14.72 -12.47
N ASP A 57 4.38 14.48 -12.63
CA ASP A 57 4.92 13.19 -13.04
C ASP A 57 4.75 12.14 -11.95
N PHE A 58 4.89 12.54 -10.68
CA PHE A 58 4.62 11.66 -9.55
C PHE A 58 3.15 11.30 -9.43
N PHE A 59 2.25 12.24 -9.74
CA PHE A 59 0.82 11.95 -9.78
C PHE A 59 0.46 11.04 -10.95
N GLN A 60 1.10 11.22 -12.10
CA GLN A 60 0.88 10.35 -13.25
C GLN A 60 1.33 8.91 -12.94
N ALA A 61 2.52 8.73 -12.36
CA ALA A 61 2.99 7.43 -11.92
C ALA A 61 2.04 6.73 -10.93
N TYR A 62 1.41 7.49 -10.02
CA TYR A 62 0.40 6.95 -9.10
C TYR A 62 -0.88 6.50 -9.84
N ARG A 63 -1.34 7.27 -10.83
CA ARG A 63 -2.50 6.89 -11.66
C ARG A 63 -2.22 5.64 -12.47
N ASP A 64 -1.05 5.58 -13.10
CA ASP A 64 -0.64 4.44 -13.93
C ASP A 64 -0.55 3.16 -13.08
N CYS A 65 0.02 3.25 -11.87
CA CYS A 65 0.02 2.15 -10.93
C CYS A 65 -1.40 1.67 -10.59
N LYS A 66 -2.32 2.58 -10.24
CA LYS A 66 -3.69 2.19 -9.92
C LYS A 66 -4.42 1.59 -11.11
N GLN A 67 -4.17 2.08 -12.31
CA GLN A 67 -4.76 1.52 -13.52
C GLN A 67 -4.29 0.08 -13.73
N ALA A 68 -2.98 -0.16 -13.66
CA ALA A 68 -2.40 -1.50 -13.78
C ALA A 68 -2.98 -2.47 -12.73
N TRP A 69 -3.09 -2.02 -11.48
CA TRP A 69 -3.67 -2.83 -10.40
C TRP A 69 -5.14 -3.21 -10.66
N MET A 70 -5.96 -2.25 -11.10
CA MET A 70 -7.38 -2.53 -11.42
C MET A 70 -7.52 -3.50 -12.59
N ASP A 71 -6.62 -3.42 -13.59
CA ASP A 71 -6.59 -4.33 -14.72
C ASP A 71 -6.18 -5.76 -14.29
N GLU A 72 -5.18 -5.88 -13.42
CA GLU A 72 -4.79 -7.15 -12.80
C GLU A 72 -5.94 -7.77 -12.00
N MET A 73 -6.63 -6.97 -11.18
CA MET A 73 -7.79 -7.44 -10.40
C MET A 73 -8.95 -7.89 -11.28
N LYS A 74 -9.20 -7.18 -12.38
CA LYS A 74 -10.20 -7.56 -13.38
C LYS A 74 -9.84 -8.89 -14.04
N GLU A 75 -8.56 -9.10 -14.36
CA GLU A 75 -8.08 -10.34 -14.97
C GLU A 75 -8.11 -11.51 -13.99
N ALA A 76 -7.72 -11.29 -12.72
CA ALA A 76 -7.84 -12.28 -11.65
C ALA A 76 -9.31 -12.72 -11.46
N LYS A 77 -10.25 -11.77 -11.44
CA LYS A 77 -11.69 -12.07 -11.37
C LYS A 77 -12.17 -12.86 -12.58
N ARG A 78 -11.73 -12.51 -13.79
CA ARG A 78 -12.06 -13.26 -15.02
C ARG A 78 -11.56 -14.69 -14.96
N LYS A 79 -10.32 -14.91 -14.53
CA LYS A 79 -9.74 -16.25 -14.36
C LYS A 79 -10.49 -17.05 -13.30
N GLN A 80 -10.82 -16.45 -12.17
CA GLN A 80 -11.62 -17.08 -11.13
C GLN A 80 -13.02 -17.47 -11.64
N SER A 81 -13.69 -16.58 -12.38
CA SER A 81 -14.99 -16.91 -12.98
C SER A 81 -14.88 -18.05 -13.99
N LYS A 82 -13.84 -18.08 -14.84
CA LYS A 82 -13.63 -19.19 -15.78
C LYS A 82 -13.34 -20.51 -15.08
N SER A 83 -12.61 -20.48 -13.96
CA SER A 83 -12.36 -21.66 -13.12
C SER A 83 -13.62 -22.22 -12.48
N TRP A 84 -14.66 -21.41 -12.28
CA TRP A 84 -15.94 -21.86 -11.73
C TRP A 84 -16.88 -22.44 -12.80
N PHE A 85 -16.72 -22.05 -14.06
CA PHE A 85 -17.53 -22.52 -15.18
C PHE A 85 -16.88 -23.64 -15.99
N SER A 86 -15.74 -24.19 -15.55
CA SER A 86 -15.01 -25.28 -16.19
C SER A 86 -15.05 -26.57 -15.39
#